data_AF-A0A8H6WWM1-F1
#
_entry.id   AF-A0A8H6WWM1-F1
#
_cell.length_a   1.000
_cell.length_b   1.000
_cell.length_c   1.000
_cell.angle_alpha   90.00
_cell.angle_beta   90.00
_cell.angle_gamma   90.00
#
_symmetry.space_group_name_H-M   'P 1'
#
loop_
_entity.id
_entity.type
_entity.pdbx_description
1 polymer ?
#
loop_
_entity_poly.entity_id
_entity_poly.type
_entity_poly.pdbx_seq_one_letter_code
_entity_poly.pdbx_strand_id
1 'polypeptide(L)'
;MAAPVAALPADMGAAIPGDVLAIAQQIADLRHDMAWSHYRIEMALYNNRAQAQTDKQWSLARTLNASVNLRRDASALVPLDLPAATLPLLVAPPPPAPGAAAIRPPPVPELVLDVGAPHAKFPATVRALRRLRIAQVNALCTAYGIPLAGTVNARRIRFARFIGVGLE
;
A
#
# COMPACT_ATOMS: atom_id res chain seq x y z
N MET A 1 -40.73 65.91 -26.32
CA MET A 1 -40.20 66.13 -24.96
C MET A 1 -39.81 64.77 -24.40
N ALA A 2 -38.51 64.45 -24.39
CA ALA A 2 -37.99 63.20 -23.82
C ALA A 2 -37.51 63.49 -22.38
N ALA A 3 -38.00 62.72 -21.42
CA ALA A 3 -37.56 62.81 -20.03
C ALA A 3 -36.11 62.27 -19.89
N PRO A 4 -35.27 62.86 -19.03
CA PRO A 4 -33.91 62.38 -18.83
C PRO A 4 -33.91 61.01 -18.14
N VAL A 5 -33.20 60.05 -18.72
CA VAL A 5 -32.86 58.77 -18.08
C VAL A 5 -31.96 59.09 -16.88
N ALA A 6 -32.47 58.86 -15.68
CA ALA A 6 -31.67 58.97 -14.47
C ALA A 6 -30.54 57.96 -14.54
N ALA A 7 -29.30 58.45 -14.58
CA ALA A 7 -28.11 57.63 -14.46
C ALA A 7 -28.16 56.88 -13.12
N LEU A 8 -28.03 55.55 -13.18
CA LEU A 8 -27.84 54.74 -11.98
C LEU A 8 -26.58 55.22 -11.24
N PRO A 9 -26.62 55.40 -9.92
CA PRO A 9 -25.43 55.75 -9.15
C PRO A 9 -24.38 54.63 -9.26
N ALA A 10 -23.19 55.00 -9.69
CA ALA A 10 -22.04 54.13 -9.92
C ALA A 10 -21.33 53.67 -8.63
N ASP A 11 -22.02 53.67 -7.49
CA ASP A 11 -21.41 53.42 -6.19
C ASP A 11 -22.29 52.51 -5.33
N MET A 12 -22.23 51.22 -5.65
CA MET A 12 -22.52 50.17 -4.67
C MET A 12 -21.44 49.09 -4.78
N GLY A 13 -20.19 49.52 -4.60
CA GLY A 13 -19.15 48.64 -4.07
C GLY A 13 -19.50 48.31 -2.63
N ALA A 14 -20.52 47.45 -2.43
CA ALA A 14 -20.86 46.94 -1.11
C ALA A 14 -19.63 46.18 -0.60
N ALA A 15 -18.86 46.83 0.27
CA ALA A 15 -17.80 46.18 1.01
C ALA A 15 -18.44 44.97 1.69
N ILE A 16 -18.02 43.77 1.28
CA ILE A 16 -18.45 42.53 1.92
C ILE A 16 -18.11 42.72 3.40
N PRO A 17 -19.09 42.67 4.31
CA PRO A 17 -18.83 42.86 5.74
C PRO A 17 -17.72 41.90 6.15
N GLY A 18 -16.73 42.37 6.92
CA GLY A 18 -15.55 41.57 7.30
C GLY A 18 -15.91 40.20 7.87
N ASP A 19 -17.06 40.10 8.54
CA ASP A 19 -17.63 38.87 9.09
C ASP A 19 -18.03 37.86 7.99
N VAL A 20 -18.58 38.32 6.86
CA VAL A 20 -18.94 37.45 5.72
C VAL A 20 -17.68 36.92 5.03
N LEU A 21 -16.63 37.73 4.92
CA LEU A 21 -15.34 37.28 4.40
C LEU A 21 -14.67 36.27 5.33
N ALA A 22 -14.73 36.50 6.65
CA ALA A 22 -14.22 35.56 7.65
C ALA A 22 -14.98 34.22 7.63
N ILE A 23 -16.31 34.24 7.50
CA ILE A 23 -17.13 33.04 7.36
C ILE A 23 -16.80 32.30 6.05
N ALA A 24 -16.65 33.03 4.94
CA ALA A 24 -16.28 32.43 3.66
C ALA A 24 -14.91 31.76 3.73
N GLN A 25 -13.94 32.37 4.41
CA GLN A 25 -12.62 31.80 4.64
C GLN A 25 -12.71 30.54 5.52
N GLN A 26 -13.47 30.58 6.62
CA GLN A 26 -13.68 29.40 7.48
C GLN A 26 -14.30 28.23 6.72
N ILE A 27 -15.28 28.49 5.84
CA ILE A 27 -15.89 27.46 5.00
C ILE A 27 -14.87 26.88 3.99
N ALA A 28 -14.01 27.72 3.43
CA ALA A 28 -12.96 27.29 2.51
C ALA A 28 -11.91 26.41 3.23
N ASP A 29 -11.48 26.80 4.43
CA ASP A 29 -10.54 26.05 5.25
C ASP A 29 -11.13 24.68 5.64
N LEU A 30 -12.40 24.63 6.07
CA LEU A 30 -13.09 23.38 6.37
C LEU A 30 -13.17 22.45 5.16
N ARG A 31 -13.51 22.99 3.97
CA ARG A 31 -13.56 22.20 2.73
C ARG A 31 -12.20 21.65 2.34
N HIS A 32 -11.14 22.44 2.54
CA HIS A 32 -9.77 22.01 2.29
C HIS A 32 -9.38 20.87 3.22
N ASP A 33 -9.60 21.02 4.52
CA ASP A 33 -9.29 20.00 5.53
C ASP A 33 -10.06 18.70 5.30
N MET A 34 -11.35 18.78 4.96
CA MET A 34 -12.15 17.61 4.62
C MET A 34 -11.63 16.88 3.39
N ALA A 35 -11.23 17.59 2.33
CA ALA A 35 -10.67 16.99 1.12
C ALA A 35 -9.36 16.23 1.41
N TRP A 36 -8.46 16.83 2.20
CA TRP A 36 -7.20 16.18 2.60
C TRP A 36 -7.41 15.03 3.59
N SER A 37 -8.41 15.12 4.47
CA SER A 37 -8.79 14.01 5.35
C SER A 37 -9.29 12.81 4.54
N HIS A 38 -10.22 13.06 3.59
CA HIS A 38 -10.74 12.01 2.72
C HIS A 38 -9.64 11.35 1.89
N TYR A 39 -8.75 12.15 1.29
CA TYR A 39 -7.61 11.64 0.53
C TYR A 39 -6.71 10.72 1.36
N ARG A 40 -6.39 11.09 2.62
CA ARG A 40 -5.59 10.23 3.51
C ARG A 40 -6.28 8.91 3.83
N ILE A 41 -7.61 8.92 4.01
CA ILE A 41 -8.40 7.69 4.20
C ILE A 41 -8.34 6.82 2.94
N GLU A 42 -8.50 7.39 1.75
CA GLU A 42 -8.41 6.66 0.49
C GLU A 42 -7.02 6.01 0.31
N MET A 43 -5.94 6.71 0.66
CA MET A 43 -4.58 6.15 0.65
C MET A 43 -4.42 5.00 1.64
N ALA A 44 -4.97 5.13 2.85
CA ALA A 44 -4.93 4.05 3.83
C ALA A 44 -5.70 2.81 3.34
N LEU A 45 -6.87 3.02 2.71
CA LEU A 45 -7.65 1.94 2.09
C LEU A 45 -6.91 1.29 0.92
N TYR A 46 -6.23 2.08 0.08
CA TYR A 46 -5.38 1.56 -0.98
C TYR A 46 -4.30 0.63 -0.42
N ASN A 47 -3.55 1.08 0.58
CA ASN A 47 -2.48 0.30 1.22
C ASN A 47 -3.02 -1.01 1.83
N ASN A 48 -4.17 -0.93 2.51
CA ASN A 48 -4.83 -2.10 3.10
C ASN A 48 -5.26 -3.11 2.03
N ARG A 49 -5.77 -2.65 0.89
CA ARG A 49 -6.14 -3.52 -0.24
C ARG A 49 -4.91 -4.18 -0.86
N ALA A 50 -3.82 -3.43 -1.06
CA ALA A 50 -2.55 -3.96 -1.57
C ALA A 50 -2.01 -5.09 -0.68
N GLN A 51 -2.02 -4.87 0.64
CA GLN A 51 -1.60 -5.85 1.63
C GLN A 51 -2.49 -7.09 1.60
N ALA A 52 -3.82 -6.91 1.63
CA ALA A 52 -4.78 -8.01 1.64
C ALA A 52 -4.70 -8.89 0.38
N GLN A 53 -4.45 -8.30 -0.79
CA GLN A 53 -4.26 -9.06 -2.03
C GLN A 53 -2.98 -9.91 -2.00
N THR A 54 -1.88 -9.36 -1.49
CA THR A 54 -0.62 -10.09 -1.29
C THR A 54 -0.79 -11.25 -0.31
N ASP A 55 -1.45 -10.99 0.83
CA ASP A 55 -1.72 -12.03 1.83
C ASP A 55 -2.60 -13.16 1.26
N LYS A 56 -3.57 -12.82 0.40
CA LYS A 56 -4.40 -13.80 -0.31
C LYS A 56 -3.56 -14.67 -1.25
N GLN A 57 -2.69 -14.08 -2.06
CA GLN A 57 -1.81 -14.84 -2.96
C GLN A 57 -0.86 -15.76 -2.19
N TRP A 58 -0.27 -15.26 -1.11
CA TRP A 58 0.58 -16.05 -0.23
C TRP A 58 -0.17 -17.19 0.44
N SER A 59 -1.39 -16.95 0.91
CA SER A 59 -2.23 -17.99 1.52
C SER A 59 -2.56 -19.11 0.52
N LEU A 60 -2.87 -18.77 -0.73
CA LEU A 60 -3.09 -19.75 -1.79
C LEU A 60 -1.82 -20.57 -2.06
N ALA A 61 -0.67 -19.92 -2.25
CA ALA A 61 0.59 -20.61 -2.49
C ALA A 61 0.98 -21.57 -1.34
N ARG A 62 0.80 -21.13 -0.09
CA ARG A 62 1.02 -21.96 1.11
C ARG A 62 0.10 -23.17 1.15
N THR A 63 -1.18 -22.99 0.83
CA THR A 63 -2.16 -24.08 0.80
C THR A 63 -1.78 -25.13 -0.24
N LEU A 64 -1.36 -24.70 -1.43
CA LEU A 64 -0.89 -25.59 -2.48
C LEU A 64 0.39 -26.33 -2.04
N ASN A 65 1.35 -25.62 -1.43
CA ASN A 65 2.56 -26.23 -0.91
C ASN A 65 2.32 -27.21 0.24
N ALA A 66 1.28 -27.01 1.05
CA ALA A 66 0.92 -27.95 2.12
C ALA A 66 0.46 -29.31 1.57
N SER A 67 -0.08 -29.34 0.35
CA SER A 67 -0.47 -30.56 -0.34
C SER A 67 0.70 -31.31 -1.01
N VAL A 68 1.91 -30.72 -1.00
CA VAL A 68 3.05 -31.29 -1.71
C VAL A 68 3.54 -32.57 -1.05
N ASN A 69 3.72 -33.63 -1.85
CA ASN A 69 4.27 -34.89 -1.37
C ASN A 69 5.76 -34.75 -1.06
N LEU A 70 6.08 -34.70 0.24
CA LEU A 70 7.44 -34.54 0.77
C LEU A 70 8.36 -35.74 0.56
N ARG A 71 7.80 -36.91 0.24
CA ARG A 71 8.58 -38.12 -0.09
C ARG A 71 9.11 -38.09 -1.52
N ARG A 72 8.52 -37.25 -2.38
CA ARG A 72 8.96 -37.04 -3.75
C ARG A 72 9.82 -35.78 -3.83
N ASP A 73 11.12 -35.99 -3.89
CA ASP A 73 12.12 -34.91 -4.00
C ASP A 73 11.88 -33.97 -5.20
N ALA A 74 11.29 -34.49 -6.28
CA ALA A 74 10.96 -33.73 -7.48
C ALA A 74 9.63 -32.97 -7.41
N SER A 75 8.87 -33.08 -6.31
CA SER A 75 7.61 -32.35 -6.19
C SER A 75 7.85 -30.85 -6.28
N ALA A 76 7.12 -30.20 -7.19
CA ALA A 76 7.21 -28.77 -7.43
C ALA A 76 6.65 -27.99 -6.25
N LEU A 77 7.31 -26.90 -5.89
CA LEU A 77 6.82 -25.92 -4.94
C LEU A 77 6.24 -24.75 -5.70
N VAL A 78 5.08 -24.28 -5.25
CA VAL A 78 4.46 -23.05 -5.73
C VAL A 78 5.21 -21.89 -5.09
N PRO A 79 5.81 -21.00 -5.90
CA PRO A 79 6.52 -19.85 -5.38
C PRO A 79 5.56 -18.86 -4.73
N LEU A 80 6.06 -18.16 -3.71
CA LEU A 80 5.38 -16.99 -3.18
C LEU A 80 5.85 -15.78 -3.98
N ASP A 81 4.92 -14.94 -4.41
CA ASP A 81 5.23 -13.65 -5.02
C ASP A 81 6.09 -12.80 -4.08
N LEU A 82 6.78 -11.80 -4.63
CA LEU A 82 7.71 -10.93 -3.89
C LEU A 82 7.09 -10.38 -2.60
N PRO A 83 7.92 -10.11 -1.58
CA PRO A 83 7.46 -9.68 -0.27
C PRO A 83 6.71 -8.35 -0.28
N ALA A 84 5.79 -8.23 0.68
CA ALA A 84 5.00 -7.03 0.94
C ALA A 84 5.83 -5.74 1.03
N ALA A 85 7.12 -5.85 1.37
CA ALA A 85 8.06 -4.72 1.38
C ALA A 85 8.31 -4.08 0.00
N THR A 86 7.92 -4.74 -1.09
CA THR A 86 7.97 -4.21 -2.46
C THR A 86 6.64 -3.64 -2.93
N LEU A 87 5.60 -3.69 -2.10
CA LEU A 87 4.32 -3.09 -2.45
C LEU A 87 4.49 -1.58 -2.60
N PRO A 88 3.91 -0.96 -3.65
CA PRO A 88 3.90 0.48 -3.81
C PRO A 88 2.94 1.09 -2.79
N LEU A 89 3.32 1.05 -1.51
CA LEU A 89 2.55 1.65 -0.44
C LEU A 89 2.64 3.16 -0.55
N LEU A 90 1.50 3.82 -0.51
CA LEU A 90 1.41 5.26 -0.58
C LEU A 90 1.68 5.85 0.81
N VAL A 91 2.58 6.84 0.89
CA VAL A 91 2.87 7.56 2.13
C VAL A 91 1.86 8.69 2.27
N ALA A 92 1.00 8.61 3.28
CA ALA A 92 0.02 9.65 3.55
C ALA A 92 0.73 10.99 3.81
N PRO A 93 0.36 12.07 3.10
CA PRO A 93 0.96 13.38 3.30
C PRO A 93 0.56 13.95 4.67
N PRO A 94 1.39 14.84 5.25
CA PRO A 94 1.04 15.55 6.46
C PRO A 94 -0.20 16.43 6.23
N PRO A 95 -0.97 16.76 7.29
CA PRO A 95 -2.06 17.71 7.17
C PRO A 95 -1.55 19.07 6.67
N PRO A 96 -2.36 19.80 5.88
CA PRO A 96 -2.00 21.14 5.44
C PRO A 96 -1.80 22.08 6.64
N ALA A 97 -0.88 23.04 6.50
CA ALA A 97 -0.70 24.07 7.50
C ALA A 97 -1.90 25.03 7.52
N PRO A 98 -2.26 25.62 8.68
CA PRO A 98 -3.29 26.66 8.73
C PRO A 98 -2.97 27.80 7.76
N GLY A 99 -3.94 28.18 6.92
CA GLY A 99 -3.76 29.23 5.91
C GLY A 99 -3.02 28.82 4.64
N ALA A 100 -2.73 27.52 4.45
CA ALA A 100 -2.20 27.01 3.19
C ALA A 100 -3.18 27.26 2.03
N ALA A 101 -2.63 27.50 0.83
CA ALA A 101 -3.44 27.65 -0.37
C ALA A 101 -4.32 26.40 -0.56
N ALA A 102 -5.59 26.61 -0.88
CA ALA A 102 -6.57 25.54 -1.07
C ALA A 102 -6.30 24.72 -2.34
N ILE A 103 -5.27 23.86 -2.28
CA ILE A 103 -4.90 22.95 -3.36
C ILE A 103 -5.66 21.65 -3.16
N ARG A 104 -6.32 21.19 -4.22
CA ARG A 104 -6.99 19.89 -4.25
C ARG A 104 -5.93 18.77 -4.21
N PRO A 105 -6.08 17.75 -3.35
CA PRO A 105 -5.16 16.61 -3.38
C PRO A 105 -5.21 15.91 -4.74
N PRO A 106 -4.10 15.32 -5.21
CA PRO A 106 -4.08 14.53 -6.44
C PRO A 106 -4.98 13.28 -6.30
N PRO A 107 -5.43 12.66 -7.40
CA PRO A 107 -6.18 11.41 -7.31
C PRO A 107 -5.28 10.27 -6.76
N VAL A 108 -5.85 9.41 -5.92
CA VAL A 108 -5.19 8.16 -5.53
C VAL A 108 -5.10 7.26 -6.76
N PRO A 109 -3.92 6.70 -7.09
CA PRO A 109 -3.76 5.83 -8.24
C PRO A 109 -4.63 4.57 -8.11
N GLU A 110 -5.00 3.99 -9.25
CA GLU A 110 -5.64 2.67 -9.27
C GLU A 110 -4.66 1.61 -8.77
N LEU A 111 -5.16 0.67 -7.95
CA LEU A 111 -4.34 -0.41 -7.42
C LEU A 111 -4.06 -1.42 -8.54
N VAL A 112 -2.90 -1.29 -9.18
CA VAL A 112 -2.35 -2.28 -10.10
C VAL A 112 -1.28 -3.05 -9.35
N LEU A 113 -1.62 -4.25 -8.88
CA LEU A 113 -0.63 -5.19 -8.39
C LEU A 113 -0.17 -6.05 -9.55
N ASP A 114 1.02 -5.72 -10.08
CA ASP A 114 1.77 -6.70 -10.84
C ASP A 114 2.08 -7.88 -9.92
N VAL A 115 1.75 -9.09 -10.37
CA VAL A 115 2.16 -10.33 -9.70
C VAL A 115 3.68 -10.31 -9.66
N GLY A 116 4.24 -9.97 -8.51
CA GLY A 116 5.68 -9.76 -8.37
C GLY A 116 6.42 -11.06 -8.63
N ALA A 117 7.28 -11.08 -9.65
CA ALA A 117 8.07 -12.26 -10.00
C ALA A 117 8.77 -12.82 -8.74
N PRO A 118 8.67 -14.12 -8.46
CA PRO A 118 9.12 -14.65 -7.19
C PRO A 118 10.61 -14.42 -6.96
N HIS A 119 11.03 -14.40 -5.68
CA HIS A 119 12.41 -14.19 -5.34
C HIS A 119 13.33 -15.18 -6.10
N ALA A 120 14.36 -14.70 -6.78
CA ALA A 120 15.17 -15.50 -7.72
C ALA A 120 15.79 -16.78 -7.11
N LYS A 121 15.95 -16.82 -5.78
CA LYS A 121 16.49 -17.97 -5.02
C LYS A 121 15.40 -18.90 -4.47
N PHE A 122 14.12 -18.70 -4.82
CA PHE A 122 13.03 -19.53 -4.33
C PHE A 122 13.23 -20.98 -4.79
N PRO A 123 13.12 -21.98 -3.89
CA PRO A 123 13.32 -23.37 -4.26
C PRO A 123 12.18 -23.87 -5.14
N ALA A 124 12.48 -24.33 -6.35
CA ALA A 124 11.48 -24.89 -7.26
C ALA A 124 10.93 -26.26 -6.83
N THR A 125 11.66 -26.99 -5.97
CA THR A 125 11.30 -28.36 -5.55
C THR A 125 11.63 -28.62 -4.08
N VAL A 126 11.02 -29.67 -3.51
CA VAL A 126 11.33 -30.15 -2.15
C VAL A 126 12.83 -30.46 -1.99
N ARG A 127 13.46 -31.07 -3.00
CA ARG A 127 14.92 -31.32 -2.98
C ARG A 127 15.72 -30.02 -2.94
N ALA A 128 15.34 -29.02 -3.72
CA ALA A 128 16.02 -27.72 -3.71
C ALA A 128 15.88 -27.03 -2.34
N LEU A 129 14.69 -27.10 -1.74
CA LEU A 129 14.41 -26.59 -0.40
C LEU A 129 15.32 -27.26 0.66
N ARG A 130 15.42 -28.59 0.65
CA ARG A 130 16.31 -29.37 1.56
C ARG A 130 17.78 -29.04 1.38
N ARG A 131 18.20 -28.62 0.18
CA ARG A 131 19.59 -28.33 -0.17
C ARG A 131 19.95 -26.83 -0.16
N LEU A 132 19.05 -25.96 0.30
CA LEU A 132 19.35 -24.53 0.38
C LEU A 132 20.60 -24.27 1.22
N ARG A 133 21.55 -23.54 0.65
CA ARG A 133 22.78 -23.09 1.32
C ARG A 133 22.47 -21.93 2.26
N ILE A 134 23.36 -21.67 3.22
CA ILE A 134 23.19 -20.61 4.23
C ILE A 134 22.86 -19.24 3.61
N ALA A 135 23.58 -18.84 2.57
CA ALA A 135 23.34 -17.56 1.89
C ALA A 135 21.97 -17.50 1.18
N GLN A 136 21.47 -18.64 0.70
CA GLN A 136 20.15 -18.71 0.04
C GLN A 136 19.04 -18.65 1.08
N VAL A 137 19.13 -19.43 2.16
CA VAL A 137 18.16 -19.40 3.26
C VAL A 137 18.12 -18.00 3.89
N ASN A 138 19.26 -17.38 4.15
CA ASN A 138 19.30 -16.03 4.72
C ASN A 138 18.64 -15.01 3.80
N ALA A 139 18.94 -15.05 2.50
CA ALA A 139 18.31 -14.14 1.54
C ALA A 139 16.79 -14.31 1.50
N LEU A 140 16.30 -15.55 1.50
CA LEU A 140 14.86 -15.83 1.54
C LEU A 140 14.23 -15.37 2.86
N CYS A 141 14.83 -15.70 4.00
CA CYS A 141 14.32 -15.25 5.29
C CYS A 141 14.28 -13.72 5.40
N THR A 142 15.33 -13.02 4.96
CA THR A 142 15.34 -11.56 4.91
C THR A 142 14.26 -11.01 3.98
N ALA A 143 14.14 -11.56 2.77
CA ALA A 143 13.12 -11.14 1.82
C ALA A 143 11.71 -11.26 2.42
N TYR A 144 11.39 -12.39 3.04
CA TYR A 144 10.06 -12.68 3.57
C TYR A 144 9.87 -12.26 5.05
N GLY A 145 10.79 -11.50 5.65
CA GLY A 145 10.67 -11.01 7.03
C GLY A 145 10.74 -12.10 8.12
N ILE A 146 11.36 -13.24 7.82
CA ILE A 146 11.50 -14.38 8.75
C ILE A 146 12.76 -14.19 9.61
N PRO A 147 12.70 -14.38 10.94
CA PRO A 147 13.86 -14.25 11.81
C PRO A 147 15.04 -15.14 11.40
N LEU A 148 16.27 -14.60 11.54
CA LEU A 148 17.52 -15.30 11.22
C LEU A 148 18.18 -16.02 12.42
N ALA A 149 17.55 -16.05 13.60
CA ALA A 149 18.17 -16.65 14.80
C ALA A 149 18.41 -18.17 14.68
N GLY A 150 19.52 -18.70 15.20
CA GLY A 150 19.78 -20.15 15.24
C GLY A 150 20.47 -20.72 13.99
N THR A 151 20.51 -22.06 13.89
CA THR A 151 21.26 -22.80 12.86
C THR A 151 20.67 -22.68 11.46
N VAL A 152 21.44 -23.03 10.43
CA VAL A 152 20.96 -23.04 9.04
C VAL A 152 19.74 -23.96 8.87
N ASN A 153 19.74 -25.11 9.55
CA ASN A 153 18.61 -26.04 9.49
C ASN A 153 17.36 -25.45 10.14
N ALA A 154 17.50 -24.79 11.30
CA ALA A 154 16.38 -24.11 11.96
C ALA A 154 15.77 -23.00 11.08
N ARG A 155 16.62 -22.21 10.40
CA ARG A 155 16.17 -21.19 9.44
C ARG A 155 15.45 -21.81 8.25
N ARG A 156 15.96 -22.92 7.71
CA ARG A 156 15.34 -23.65 6.61
C ARG A 156 13.97 -24.21 7.01
N ILE A 157 13.86 -24.81 8.19
CA ILE A 157 12.58 -25.32 8.72
C ILE A 157 11.59 -24.15 8.90
N ARG A 158 12.01 -23.01 9.44
CA ARG A 158 11.13 -21.83 9.54
C ARG A 158 10.68 -21.32 8.18
N PHE A 159 11.58 -21.26 7.19
CA PHE A 159 11.21 -20.88 5.84
C PHE A 159 10.24 -21.90 5.21
N ALA A 160 10.52 -23.20 5.34
CA ALA A 160 9.64 -24.26 4.87
C ALA A 160 8.24 -24.12 5.47
N ARG A 161 8.16 -23.94 6.80
CA ARG A 161 6.89 -23.74 7.51
C ARG A 161 6.16 -22.48 7.05
N PHE A 162 6.90 -21.40 6.80
CA PHE A 162 6.35 -20.16 6.27
C PHE A 162 5.75 -20.34 4.86
N ILE A 163 6.35 -21.16 4.01
CA ILE A 163 5.80 -21.46 2.67
C ILE A 163 4.80 -22.62 2.68
N GLY A 164 4.40 -23.14 3.84
CA GLY A 164 3.39 -24.20 3.98
C GLY A 164 3.94 -25.63 3.92
N VAL A 165 5.26 -25.83 3.95
CA VAL A 165 5.92 -27.15 3.82
C VAL A 165 6.38 -27.67 5.19
N GLY A 166 5.96 -28.88 5.56
CA GLY A 166 6.37 -29.55 6.81
C GLY A 166 7.67 -30.35 6.67
N LEU A 167 8.82 -29.69 6.71
CA LEU A 167 10.10 -30.42 6.83
C LEU A 167 10.26 -30.92 8.27
N GLU A 168 10.16 -32.23 8.45
CA GLU A 168 10.55 -32.97 9.67
C GLU A 168 12.07 -33.07 9.80
#